data_AF-A0A2B7Y892-F1
#
_entry.id   AF-A0A2B7Y892-F1
#
_cell.length_a   1.000
_cell.length_b   1.000
_cell.length_c   1.000
_cell.angle_alpha   90.00
_cell.angle_beta   90.00
_cell.angle_gamma   90.00
#
_symmetry.space_group_name_H-M   'P 1'
#
loop_
_entity.id
_entity.type
_entity.pdbx_description
1 polymer ?
#
loop_
_entity_poly.entity_id
_entity_poly.type
_entity_poly.pdbx_seq_one_letter_code
_entity_poly.pdbx_strand_id
1 'polypeptide(L)'
;MEHILFPEGKAAEEAAMAAAEAKQAEELSRLIENNNELGLSRSVAFAALSSGDIATYQVLLDAGADPNFSFSYHGVNPNIGRQGPWLPPLGVAARWRPEMVPELLDAGAETLHTGALHIAAFKGDLPTMHLLVN
;
A
#
# COMPACT_ATOMS: atom_id res chain seq x y z
N MET A 1 -16.04 21.73 8.84
CA MET A 1 -16.43 21.57 7.43
C MET A 1 -16.54 20.08 7.19
N GLU A 2 -17.77 19.56 7.19
CA GLU A 2 -18.04 18.19 6.78
C GLU A 2 -17.85 18.11 5.26
N HIS A 3 -16.91 17.28 4.81
CA HIS A 3 -16.82 16.90 3.41
C HIS A 3 -18.06 16.08 3.08
N ILE A 4 -19.04 16.70 2.43
CA ILE A 4 -20.15 15.98 1.78
C ILE A 4 -19.52 15.24 0.60
N LEU A 5 -19.15 13.97 0.81
CA LEU A 5 -18.83 13.05 -0.27
C LEU A 5 -20.11 12.80 -1.06
N PHE A 6 -20.12 13.21 -2.32
CA PHE A 6 -21.16 12.86 -3.27
C PHE A 6 -21.26 11.32 -3.38
N PRO A 7 -22.46 10.73 -3.43
CA PRO A 7 -22.66 9.28 -3.40
C PRO A 7 -21.96 8.54 -4.55
N GLU A 8 -21.74 9.20 -5.68
CA GLU A 8 -21.05 8.65 -6.85
C GLU A 8 -19.55 8.40 -6.59
N GLY A 9 -18.87 9.29 -5.86
CA GLY A 9 -17.46 9.13 -5.54
C GLY A 9 -17.21 7.93 -4.60
N LYS A 10 -18.12 7.71 -3.65
CA LYS A 10 -18.05 6.57 -2.73
C LYS A 10 -18.25 5.23 -3.45
N ALA A 11 -19.21 5.16 -4.38
CA ALA A 11 -19.46 3.94 -5.16
C ALA A 11 -18.27 3.58 -6.08
N ALA A 12 -17.63 4.58 -6.69
CA ALA A 12 -16.45 4.36 -7.52
C ALA A 12 -15.25 3.84 -6.70
N GLU A 13 -15.02 4.40 -5.52
CA GLU A 13 -13.95 3.93 -4.61
C GLU A 13 -14.22 2.49 -4.11
N GLU A 14 -15.46 2.17 -3.74
CA GLU A 14 -15.86 0.81 -3.35
C GLU A 14 -15.63 -0.21 -4.49
N ALA A 15 -15.96 0.16 -5.74
CA ALA A 15 -15.69 -0.68 -6.91
C ALA A 15 -14.19 -0.90 -7.16
N ALA A 16 -13.39 0.16 -7.03
CA ALA A 16 -11.94 0.07 -7.16
C ALA A 16 -11.30 -0.78 -6.06
N MET A 17 -11.76 -0.64 -4.81
CA MET A 17 -11.35 -1.52 -3.71
C MET A 17 -11.71 -2.98 -3.98
N ALA A 18 -12.92 -3.26 -4.46
CA ALA A 18 -13.34 -4.61 -4.78
C ALA A 18 -12.50 -5.23 -5.91
N ALA A 19 -12.21 -4.48 -6.97
CA ALA A 19 -11.31 -4.92 -8.04
C ALA A 19 -9.89 -5.21 -7.51
N ALA A 20 -9.38 -4.34 -6.62
CA ALA A 20 -8.07 -4.50 -6.01
C ALA A 20 -7.97 -5.75 -5.10
N GLU A 21 -8.97 -5.98 -4.25
CA GLU A 21 -9.06 -7.18 -3.40
C GLU A 21 -9.20 -8.46 -4.24
N ALA A 22 -9.95 -8.38 -5.34
CA ALA A 22 -10.18 -9.48 -6.27
C ALA A 22 -9.02 -9.72 -7.25
N LYS A 23 -7.92 -8.94 -7.16
CA LYS A 23 -6.73 -9.05 -8.03
C LYS A 23 -7.02 -8.81 -9.51
N GLN A 24 -7.93 -7.89 -9.80
CA GLN A 24 -8.36 -7.57 -11.16
C GLN A 24 -7.63 -6.34 -11.67
N ALA A 25 -6.34 -6.49 -12.01
CA ALA A 25 -5.47 -5.39 -12.40
C ALA A 25 -6.03 -4.60 -13.61
N GLU A 26 -6.55 -5.29 -14.63
CA GLU A 26 -7.09 -4.63 -15.82
C GLU A 26 -8.37 -3.84 -15.51
N GLU A 27 -9.26 -4.36 -14.66
CA GLU A 27 -10.46 -3.63 -14.26
C GLU A 27 -10.11 -2.44 -13.37
N LEU A 28 -9.15 -2.61 -12.45
CA LEU A 28 -8.65 -1.51 -11.63
C LEU A 28 -8.04 -0.40 -12.51
N SER A 29 -7.23 -0.76 -13.51
CA SER A 29 -6.67 0.19 -14.49
C SER A 29 -7.79 0.95 -15.21
N ARG A 30 -8.80 0.24 -15.71
CA ARG A 30 -9.96 0.85 -16.38
C ARG A 30 -10.73 1.81 -15.47
N LEU A 31 -10.90 1.47 -14.20
CA LEU A 31 -11.55 2.36 -13.22
C LEU A 31 -10.73 3.63 -12.97
N ILE A 32 -9.41 3.50 -12.85
CA ILE A 32 -8.49 4.64 -12.67
C ILE A 32 -8.42 5.53 -13.91
N GLU A 33 -8.46 4.96 -15.11
CA GLU A 33 -8.55 5.73 -16.37
C GLU A 33 -9.80 6.62 -16.42
N ASN A 34 -10.92 6.15 -15.85
CA ASN A 34 -12.17 6.91 -15.77
C ASN A 34 -12.18 7.91 -14.60
N ASN A 35 -11.41 7.65 -13.54
CA ASN A 35 -11.26 8.54 -12.39
C ASN A 35 -9.86 8.37 -11.78
N ASN A 36 -8.93 9.26 -12.18
CA ASN A 36 -7.52 9.17 -11.80
C ASN A 36 -7.28 9.33 -10.28
N GLU A 37 -8.19 9.98 -9.54
CA GLU A 37 -8.09 10.13 -8.09
C GLU A 37 -8.12 8.76 -7.37
N LEU A 38 -8.73 7.74 -7.99
CA LEU A 38 -8.76 6.37 -7.46
C LEU A 38 -7.35 5.77 -7.36
N GLY A 39 -6.45 6.12 -8.28
CA GLY A 39 -5.05 5.66 -8.26
C GLY A 39 -4.27 6.19 -7.06
N LEU A 40 -4.74 7.28 -6.45
CA LEU A 40 -4.12 7.92 -5.29
C LEU A 40 -4.87 7.61 -3.97
N SER A 41 -5.94 6.80 -4.01
CA SER A 41 -6.70 6.44 -2.82
C SER A 41 -5.90 5.50 -1.92
N ARG A 42 -5.75 5.90 -0.65
CA ARG A 42 -5.17 5.06 0.40
C ARG A 42 -6.00 3.79 0.64
N SER A 43 -7.32 3.84 0.49
CA SER A 43 -8.20 2.68 0.71
C SER A 43 -7.97 1.64 -0.38
N VAL A 44 -7.90 2.08 -1.64
CA VAL A 44 -7.61 1.22 -2.80
C VAL A 44 -6.19 0.66 -2.71
N ALA A 45 -5.21 1.49 -2.34
CA ALA A 45 -3.84 1.03 -2.12
C ALA A 45 -3.73 0.01 -0.99
N PHE A 46 -4.47 0.18 0.11
CA PHE A 46 -4.50 -0.79 1.19
C PHE A 46 -5.10 -2.12 0.72
N ALA A 47 -6.20 -2.08 -0.03
CA ALA A 47 -6.83 -3.26 -0.62
C ALA A 47 -5.89 -4.02 -1.56
N ALA A 48 -5.27 -3.32 -2.53
CA ALA A 48 -4.33 -3.91 -3.48
C ALA A 48 -3.12 -4.51 -2.75
N LEU A 49 -2.51 -3.76 -1.82
CA LEU A 49 -1.37 -4.26 -1.06
C LEU A 49 -1.76 -5.47 -0.20
N SER A 50 -2.93 -5.43 0.44
CA SER A 50 -3.41 -6.52 1.29
C SER A 50 -3.76 -7.78 0.50
N SER A 51 -4.07 -7.68 -0.80
CA SER A 51 -4.30 -8.86 -1.64
C SER A 51 -3.00 -9.61 -1.97
N GLY A 52 -1.86 -8.94 -1.88
CA GLY A 52 -0.53 -9.48 -2.22
C GLY A 52 -0.32 -9.69 -3.71
N ASP A 53 -1.12 -9.02 -4.55
CA ASP A 53 -1.00 -9.13 -6.00
C ASP A 53 -0.15 -7.99 -6.57
N ILE A 54 1.06 -8.34 -7.00
CA ILE A 54 2.04 -7.40 -7.54
C ILE A 54 1.47 -6.62 -8.73
N ALA A 55 0.83 -7.31 -9.68
CA ALA A 55 0.29 -6.68 -10.88
C ALA A 55 -0.77 -5.63 -10.54
N THR A 56 -1.69 -5.98 -9.63
CA THR A 56 -2.75 -5.07 -9.17
C THR A 56 -2.18 -3.86 -8.41
N TYR A 57 -1.15 -4.04 -7.59
CA TYR A 57 -0.51 -2.91 -6.90
C TYR A 57 0.31 -2.03 -7.87
N GLN A 58 0.94 -2.63 -8.88
CA GLN A 58 1.69 -1.93 -9.91
C GLN A 58 0.81 -0.93 -10.67
N VAL A 59 -0.46 -1.27 -10.92
CA VAL A 59 -1.43 -0.33 -11.52
C VAL A 59 -1.51 0.99 -10.73
N LEU A 60 -1.44 0.94 -9.40
CA LEU A 60 -1.48 2.14 -8.56
C LEU A 60 -0.17 2.94 -8.64
N LEU A 61 0.97 2.24 -8.63
CA LEU A 61 2.28 2.86 -8.82
C LEU A 61 2.37 3.57 -10.18
N ASP A 62 1.90 2.92 -11.24
CA ASP A 62 1.84 3.47 -12.60
C ASP A 62 0.90 4.69 -12.67
N ALA A 63 -0.15 4.71 -11.85
CA ALA A 63 -1.05 5.85 -11.69
C ALA A 63 -0.45 7.00 -10.84
N GLY A 64 0.77 6.85 -10.32
CA GLY A 64 1.49 7.85 -9.54
C GLY A 64 1.29 7.77 -8.04
N ALA A 65 0.85 6.62 -7.51
CA ALA A 65 0.81 6.40 -6.07
C ALA A 65 2.22 6.51 -5.47
N ASP A 66 2.35 7.28 -4.39
CA ASP A 66 3.61 7.45 -3.65
C ASP A 66 3.93 6.19 -2.82
N PRO A 67 5.00 5.43 -3.08
CA PRO A 67 5.31 4.24 -2.30
C PRO A 67 5.66 4.54 -0.83
N ASN A 68 5.87 5.81 -0.48
CA ASN A 68 6.25 6.28 0.86
C ASN A 68 5.10 6.91 1.64
N PHE A 69 3.87 6.95 1.11
CA PHE A 69 2.75 7.50 1.86
C PHE A 69 2.52 6.70 3.15
N SER A 70 1.90 7.34 4.16
CA SER A 70 1.45 6.61 5.35
C SER A 70 -0.05 6.33 5.27
N PHE A 71 -0.46 5.11 5.64
CA PHE A 71 -1.88 4.80 5.89
C PHE A 71 -2.40 5.52 7.15
N SER A 72 -1.51 6.03 8.02
CA SER A 72 -1.83 6.93 9.14
C SER A 72 -1.82 8.40 8.73
N TYR A 73 -2.85 9.16 9.12
CA TYR A 73 -2.81 10.62 9.02
C TYR A 73 -1.90 11.31 10.05
N HIS A 74 -1.49 10.59 11.10
CA HIS A 74 -0.68 11.13 12.20
C HIS A 74 0.79 10.69 12.16
N GLY A 75 1.20 10.01 11.09
CA GLY A 75 2.49 9.31 11.02
C GLY A 75 2.53 8.09 11.92
N VAL A 76 3.58 7.28 11.77
CA VAL A 76 3.82 6.11 12.63
C VAL A 76 5.25 6.16 13.15
N ASN A 77 5.40 6.01 14.47
CA ASN A 77 6.70 5.73 15.06
C ASN A 77 6.84 4.21 15.24
N PRO A 78 7.65 3.52 14.42
CA PRO A 78 7.81 2.08 14.51
C PRO A 78 8.47 1.63 15.83
N ASN A 79 9.13 2.55 16.56
CA ASN A 79 9.78 2.28 17.84
C ASN A 79 8.82 2.40 19.04
N ILE A 80 7.62 2.95 18.86
CA ILE A 80 6.62 3.17 19.93
C ILE A 80 5.43 2.20 19.79
N GLY A 81 5.69 1.01 19.24
CA GLY A 81 4.76 -0.13 19.35
C GLY A 81 3.48 -0.06 18.50
N ARG A 82 3.30 0.94 17.63
CA ARG A 82 2.19 0.92 16.65
C ARG A 82 2.58 0.09 15.42
N GLN A 83 2.78 -1.21 15.63
CA GLN A 83 2.85 -2.22 14.57
C GLN A 83 1.42 -2.49 14.07
N GLY A 84 0.79 -1.53 13.39
CA GLY A 84 -0.59 -1.62 12.87
C GLY A 84 -0.65 -1.47 11.34
N PRO A 85 -1.83 -1.54 10.72
CA PRO A 85 -2.02 -1.28 9.27
C PRO A 85 -1.70 0.17 8.87
N TRP A 86 -1.37 1.00 9.85
CA TRP A 86 -1.07 2.42 9.76
C TRP A 86 0.34 2.73 9.21
N LEU A 87 1.18 1.71 9.05
CA LEU A 87 2.57 1.84 8.54
C LEU A 87 2.58 2.33 7.08
N PRO A 88 3.72 2.80 6.55
CA PRO A 88 3.89 2.96 5.11
C PRO A 88 3.77 1.60 4.38
N PRO A 89 3.51 1.58 3.04
CA PRO A 89 3.40 0.38 2.24
C PRO A 89 4.47 -0.67 2.54
N LEU A 90 5.75 -0.29 2.62
CA LEU A 90 6.84 -1.22 2.90
C LEU A 90 6.73 -1.92 4.27
N GLY A 91 6.24 -1.22 5.29
CA GLY A 91 6.02 -1.80 6.63
C GLY A 91 4.83 -2.76 6.66
N VAL A 92 3.77 -2.44 5.92
CA VAL A 92 2.60 -3.32 5.72
C VAL A 92 3.02 -4.59 4.95
N ALA A 93 3.78 -4.44 3.87
CA ALA A 93 4.33 -5.53 3.08
C ALA A 93 5.21 -6.46 3.93
N ALA A 94 6.24 -5.95 4.61
CA ALA A 94 7.11 -6.78 5.46
C ALA A 94 6.33 -7.59 6.52
N ARG A 95 5.19 -7.07 6.98
CA ARG A 95 4.33 -7.76 7.93
C ARG A 95 3.53 -8.89 7.31
N TRP A 96 2.81 -8.61 6.25
CA TRP A 96 1.76 -9.51 5.75
C TRP A 96 2.02 -10.06 4.34
N ARG A 97 2.82 -9.36 3.54
CA ARG A 97 3.11 -9.64 2.14
C ARG A 97 4.60 -9.43 1.83
N PRO A 98 5.53 -10.18 2.47
CA PRO A 98 6.97 -10.02 2.25
C PRO A 98 7.37 -10.19 0.78
N GLU A 99 6.58 -10.93 0.01
CA GLU A 99 6.72 -11.06 -1.44
C GLU A 99 6.57 -9.74 -2.23
N MET A 100 5.94 -8.71 -1.66
CA MET A 100 5.77 -7.38 -2.26
C MET A 100 6.94 -6.43 -1.96
N VAL A 101 7.87 -6.83 -1.08
CA VAL A 101 8.97 -5.98 -0.61
C VAL A 101 9.91 -5.58 -1.75
N PRO A 102 10.37 -6.49 -2.62
CA PRO A 102 11.25 -6.12 -3.74
C PRO A 102 10.62 -5.05 -4.64
N GLU A 103 9.35 -5.22 -5.00
CA GLU A 103 8.64 -4.33 -5.92
C GLU A 103 8.45 -2.94 -5.32
N LEU A 104 8.15 -2.85 -4.02
CA LEU A 104 8.09 -1.57 -3.32
C LEU A 104 9.45 -0.87 -3.27
N LEU A 105 10.54 -1.62 -3.08
CA LEU A 105 11.90 -1.06 -3.11
C LEU A 105 12.26 -0.58 -4.51
N ASP A 106 11.95 -1.36 -5.55
CA ASP A 106 12.14 -0.99 -6.96
C ASP A 106 11.33 0.27 -7.33
N ALA A 107 10.16 0.44 -6.73
CA ALA A 107 9.34 1.65 -6.86
C ALA A 107 9.89 2.88 -6.11
N GLY A 108 10.96 2.72 -5.30
CA GLY A 108 11.57 3.80 -4.54
C GLY A 108 11.04 3.96 -3.12
N ALA A 109 10.49 2.90 -2.51
CA ALA A 109 10.15 2.91 -1.10
C ALA A 109 11.42 3.07 -0.23
N GLU A 110 11.36 4.01 0.71
CA GLU A 110 12.41 4.22 1.70
C GLU A 110 12.41 3.09 2.73
N THR A 111 13.59 2.64 3.14
CA THR A 111 13.72 1.57 4.16
C THR A 111 13.60 2.10 5.59
N LEU A 112 13.96 3.36 5.81
CA LEU A 112 13.97 4.01 7.12
C LEU A 112 12.56 4.43 7.55
N HIS A 113 12.31 4.43 8.86
CA HIS A 113 11.06 4.89 9.46
C HIS A 113 9.77 4.14 9.05
N THR A 114 9.86 3.10 8.24
CA THR A 114 8.72 2.27 7.82
C THR A 114 8.33 1.19 8.83
N GLY A 115 9.24 0.84 9.75
CA GLY A 115 9.08 -0.30 10.64
C GLY A 115 9.32 -1.66 9.99
N ALA A 116 9.58 -1.70 8.68
CA ALA A 116 9.78 -2.94 7.93
C ALA A 116 10.91 -3.79 8.51
N LEU A 117 12.06 -3.17 8.84
CA LEU A 117 13.21 -3.90 9.40
C LEU A 117 12.93 -4.48 10.79
N HIS A 118 12.24 -3.72 11.66
CA HIS A 118 11.83 -4.23 12.97
C HIS A 118 10.89 -5.44 12.85
N ILE A 119 9.96 -5.39 11.91
CA ILE A 119 8.99 -6.46 11.66
C ILE A 119 9.70 -7.70 11.10
N ALA A 120 10.57 -7.52 10.10
CA ALA A 120 11.35 -8.60 9.53
C ALA A 120 12.25 -9.28 10.58
N ALA A 121 12.93 -8.48 11.41
CA ALA A 121 13.75 -8.99 12.52
C ALA A 121 12.93 -9.74 13.57
N PHE A 122 11.77 -9.19 13.97
CA PHE A 122 10.87 -9.84 14.93
C PHE A 122 10.35 -11.19 14.41
N LYS A 123 10.09 -11.30 13.11
CA LYS A 123 9.64 -12.54 12.44
C LYS A 123 10.78 -13.52 12.13
N GLY A 124 12.05 -13.10 12.23
CA GLY A 124 13.19 -13.88 11.75
C GLY A 124 13.26 -14.01 10.22
N ASP A 125 12.66 -13.08 9.48
CA ASP A 125 12.62 -13.08 8.02
C ASP A 125 13.93 -12.55 7.44
N LEU A 126 14.95 -13.40 7.41
CA LEU A 126 16.29 -13.06 6.93
C LEU A 126 16.30 -12.55 5.48
N PRO A 127 15.56 -13.15 4.51
CA PRO A 127 15.47 -12.60 3.15
C PRO A 127 15.00 -11.13 3.13
N THR A 128 13.91 -10.81 3.82
CA THR A 128 13.40 -9.43 3.89
C THR A 128 14.38 -8.52 4.63
N MET A 129 15.01 -8.98 5.72
CA MET A 129 16.03 -8.20 6.41
C MET A 129 17.20 -7.84 5.49
N HIS A 130 17.69 -8.77 4.69
CA HIS A 130 18.78 -8.54 3.75
C HIS A 130 18.43 -7.51 2.68
N LEU A 131 17.18 -7.50 2.19
CA LEU A 131 16.72 -6.49 1.25
C LEU A 131 16.68 -5.08 1.88
N LEU A 132 16.30 -4.99 3.15
CA LEU A 132 16.06 -3.71 3.85
C LEU A 132 17.32 -3.01 4.40
N VAL A 133 18.47 -3.70 4.42
CA VAL A 133 19.73 -3.16 4.96
C VAL A 133 20.73 -2.74 3.88
N ASN A 134 20.38 -2.89 2.60
CA ASN A 134 21.15 -2.39 1.47
C ASN A 134 20.83 -0.90 1.21
#